data_AF-E2SR52-F1
#
_entry.id   AF-E2SR52-F1
#
_cell.length_a   1.000
_cell.length_b   1.000
_cell.length_c   1.000
_cell.angle_alpha   90.00
_cell.angle_beta   90.00
_cell.angle_gamma   90.00
#
_symmetry.space_group_name_H-M   'P 1'
#
loop_
_entity.id
_entity.type
_entity.pdbx_description
1 polymer ?
#
loop_
_entity_poly.entity_id
_entity_poly.type
_entity_poly.pdbx_seq_one_letter_code
_entity_poly.pdbx_strand_id
1 'polypeptide(L)'
;MNLQEGRQALQLIAEHPETIVWEDFADYSTTSCIDWKNLSVSDNLKYLNSRTVVEQLLSRQNPLYKMIAEKVADLQGNKYVCYDWLMKALARSIAYCTFSEFQAMIELSISIQQAMRKKGVDTIHSIEDLL
;
A
#
# COMPACT_ATOMS: atom_id res chain seq x y z
N MET A 1 -1.35 11.36 -8.30
CA MET A 1 -2.71 11.56 -7.74
C MET A 1 -2.85 12.97 -7.19
N ASN A 2 -4.04 13.56 -7.32
CA ASN A 2 -4.43 14.77 -6.59
C ASN A 2 -4.93 14.42 -5.17
N LEU A 3 -5.32 15.43 -4.37
CA LEU A 3 -5.77 15.20 -2.98
C LEU A 3 -7.05 14.35 -2.87
N GLN A 4 -7.98 14.50 -3.80
CA GLN A 4 -9.23 13.72 -3.79
C GLN A 4 -8.95 12.26 -4.10
N GLU A 5 -8.18 12.01 -5.16
CA GLU A 5 -7.71 10.68 -5.56
C GLU A 5 -6.88 10.02 -4.44
N GLY A 6 -5.98 10.78 -3.81
CA GLY A 6 -5.17 10.30 -2.68
C GLY A 6 -6.03 9.91 -1.48
N ARG A 7 -7.09 10.67 -1.19
CA ARG A 7 -8.05 10.31 -0.13
C ARG A 7 -8.77 9.00 -0.45
N GLN A 8 -9.21 8.82 -1.69
CA GLN A 8 -9.87 7.59 -2.12
C GLN A 8 -8.92 6.40 -2.05
N ALA A 9 -7.67 6.56 -2.49
CA ALA A 9 -6.65 5.51 -2.39
C ALA A 9 -6.37 5.11 -0.93
N LEU A 10 -6.21 6.09 -0.02
CA LEU A 10 -5.99 5.82 1.40
C LEU A 10 -7.20 5.14 2.06
N GLN A 11 -8.42 5.46 1.61
CA GLN A 11 -9.63 4.79 2.07
C GLN A 11 -9.67 3.32 1.62
N LEU A 12 -9.31 3.03 0.36
CA LEU A 12 -9.17 1.65 -0.14
C LEU A 12 -8.11 0.87 0.65
N ILE A 13 -6.97 1.48 0.96
CA ILE A 13 -5.93 0.88 1.80
C ILE A 13 -6.47 0.57 3.20
N ALA A 14 -7.25 1.48 3.79
CA ALA A 14 -7.83 1.25 5.10
C ALA A 14 -8.86 0.11 5.08
N GLU A 15 -9.60 -0.05 3.98
CA GLU A 15 -10.59 -1.11 3.79
C GLU A 15 -9.94 -2.47 3.55
N HIS A 16 -8.85 -2.50 2.75
CA HIS A 16 -8.19 -3.72 2.27
C HIS A 16 -6.67 -3.71 2.50
N PRO A 17 -6.17 -3.50 3.74
CA PRO A 17 -4.73 -3.39 3.99
C PRO A 17 -3.96 -4.68 3.69
N GLU A 18 -4.62 -5.84 3.68
CA GLU A 18 -4.05 -7.15 3.33
C GLU A 18 -3.65 -7.28 1.85
N THR A 19 -4.05 -6.33 1.01
CA THR A 19 -3.71 -6.33 -0.42
C THR A 19 -2.32 -5.73 -0.71
N ILE A 20 -1.67 -5.20 0.32
CA ILE A 20 -0.33 -4.61 0.25
C ILE A 20 0.65 -5.51 1.00
N VAL A 21 1.79 -5.79 0.37
CA VAL A 21 2.93 -6.47 1.01
C VAL A 21 3.73 -5.43 1.80
N TRP A 22 3.39 -5.23 3.06
CA TRP A 22 3.95 -4.15 3.89
C TRP A 22 5.45 -4.29 4.15
N GLU A 23 5.93 -5.53 4.16
CA GLU A 23 7.34 -5.91 4.38
C GLU A 23 8.26 -5.29 3.32
N ASP A 24 7.76 -5.08 2.09
CA ASP A 24 8.52 -4.47 1.00
C ASP A 24 8.84 -3.00 1.23
N PHE A 25 8.21 -2.35 2.23
CA PHE A 25 8.46 -0.96 2.58
C PHE A 25 9.38 -0.79 3.79
N ALA A 26 9.96 -1.86 4.33
CA ALA A 26 10.96 -1.74 5.39
C ALA A 26 12.19 -0.95 4.90
N ASP A 27 12.79 -0.11 5.76
CA ASP A 27 13.94 0.74 5.40
C ASP A 27 15.20 -0.07 4.98
N TYR A 28 15.25 -1.35 5.36
CA TYR A 28 16.29 -2.31 5.00
C TYR A 28 15.79 -3.45 4.10
N SER A 29 14.60 -3.31 3.50
CA SER A 29 14.07 -4.33 2.58
C SER A 29 15.05 -4.57 1.44
N THR A 30 15.50 -5.82 1.30
CA THR A 30 16.19 -6.33 0.12
C THR A 30 15.21 -6.88 -0.93
N THR A 31 13.91 -6.87 -0.62
CA THR A 31 12.84 -7.46 -1.43
C THR A 31 12.15 -6.43 -2.32
N SER A 32 12.33 -5.13 -2.05
CA SER A 32 11.71 -4.09 -2.86
C SER A 32 12.26 -4.10 -4.29
N CYS A 33 11.37 -4.20 -5.27
CA CYS A 33 11.70 -4.03 -6.69
C CYS A 33 12.16 -2.60 -7.04
N ILE A 34 12.13 -1.66 -6.08
CA ILE A 34 12.53 -0.26 -6.24
C ILE A 34 13.66 0.06 -5.25
N ASP A 35 14.80 0.54 -5.76
CA ASP A 35 15.86 1.09 -4.92
C ASP A 35 15.48 2.52 -4.48
N TRP A 36 14.82 2.61 -3.33
CA TRP A 36 14.40 3.88 -2.74
C TRP A 36 15.56 4.82 -2.33
N LYS A 37 16.81 4.33 -2.30
CA LYS A 37 17.99 5.14 -1.97
C LYS A 37 18.60 5.79 -3.21
N ASN A 38 18.39 5.20 -4.39
CA ASN A 38 18.97 5.66 -5.66
C ASN A 38 17.90 5.88 -6.74
N LEU A 39 16.88 6.67 -6.44
CA LEU A 39 15.83 7.00 -7.41
C LEU A 39 16.34 7.92 -8.53
N SER A 40 15.83 7.72 -9.74
CA SER A 40 15.94 8.71 -10.81
C SER A 40 15.27 10.02 -10.40
N VAL A 41 15.66 11.15 -11.00
CA VAL A 41 15.01 12.45 -10.72
C VAL A 41 13.50 12.38 -10.96
N SER A 42 13.07 11.73 -12.04
CA SER A 42 11.65 11.55 -12.37
C SER A 42 10.91 10.75 -11.31
N ASP A 43 11.49 9.65 -10.84
CA ASP A 43 10.85 8.79 -9.85
C ASP A 43 10.84 9.42 -8.46
N ASN A 44 11.86 10.21 -8.13
CA ASN A 44 11.88 10.99 -6.91
C ASN A 44 10.78 12.06 -6.90
N LEU A 45 10.48 12.70 -8.04
CA LEU A 45 9.39 13.66 -8.15
C LEU A 45 8.01 13.00 -7.96
N LYS A 46 7.80 11.81 -8.53
CA LYS A 46 6.56 11.03 -8.32
C LYS A 46 6.37 10.67 -6.85
N TYR A 47 7.44 10.20 -6.20
CA TYR A 47 7.42 9.90 -4.77
C TYR A 47 7.17 11.17 -3.92
N LEU A 48 7.83 12.29 -4.21
CA LEU A 48 7.62 13.54 -3.47
C LEU A 48 6.17 14.06 -3.58
N ASN A 49 5.58 13.95 -4.78
CA ASN A 49 4.19 14.32 -5.01
C ASN A 49 3.23 13.47 -4.17
N SER A 50 3.38 12.14 -4.20
CA SER A 50 2.56 11.24 -3.38
C SER A 50 2.76 11.47 -1.88
N ARG A 51 4.01 11.67 -1.43
CA ARG A 51 4.33 11.99 -0.04
C ARG A 51 3.63 13.26 0.43
N THR A 52 3.66 14.32 -0.39
CA THR A 52 2.99 15.58 -0.11
C THR A 52 1.48 15.38 0.05
N VAL A 53 0.86 14.58 -0.82
CA VAL A 53 -0.57 14.24 -0.74
C VAL A 53 -0.88 13.51 0.57
N VAL A 54 -0.10 12.48 0.92
CA VAL A 54 -0.32 11.71 2.16
C VAL A 54 -0.13 12.59 3.39
N GLU A 55 0.91 13.41 3.45
CA GLU A 55 1.17 14.33 4.57
C GLU A 55 0.09 15.42 4.73
N GLN A 56 -0.51 15.88 3.63
CA GLN A 56 -1.64 16.82 3.69
C GLN A 56 -2.94 16.15 4.17
N LEU A 57 -3.14 14.87 3.85
CA LEU A 57 -4.36 14.14 4.22
C LEU A 57 -4.29 13.54 5.62
N LEU A 58 -3.11 13.10 6.07
CA LEU A 58 -2.92 12.33 7.29
C LEU A 58 -2.01 13.04 8.29
N SER A 59 -2.57 13.36 9.45
CA SER A 59 -1.82 13.71 10.65
C SER A 59 -1.88 12.56 11.66
N ARG A 60 -1.01 12.56 12.68
CA ARG A 60 -1.04 11.55 13.76
C ARG A 60 -2.40 11.42 14.46
N GLN A 61 -3.18 12.50 14.47
CA GLN A 61 -4.50 12.54 15.12
C GLN A 61 -5.64 12.18 14.15
N ASN A 62 -5.34 12.07 12.85
CA ASN A 62 -6.33 11.74 11.84
C ASN A 62 -6.90 10.32 12.08
N PRO A 63 -8.24 10.15 12.14
CA PRO A 63 -8.86 8.84 12.36
C PRO A 63 -8.52 7.80 11.30
N LEU A 64 -8.41 8.19 10.02
CA LEU A 64 -8.03 7.31 8.93
C LEU A 64 -6.61 6.79 9.12
N TYR A 65 -5.68 7.66 9.54
CA TYR A 65 -4.31 7.24 9.88
C TYR A 65 -4.32 6.18 11.00
N LYS A 66 -5.07 6.41 12.09
CA LYS A 66 -5.13 5.48 13.22
C LYS A 66 -5.69 4.13 12.79
N MET A 67 -6.76 4.13 12.01
CA MET A 67 -7.36 2.92 11.47
C MET A 67 -6.37 2.12 10.62
N ILE A 68 -5.66 2.77 9.70
CA ILE A 68 -4.63 2.11 8.89
C ILE A 68 -3.52 1.59 9.80
N ALA A 69 -3.03 2.40 10.74
CA ALA A 69 -1.93 2.03 11.62
C ALA A 69 -2.25 0.80 12.49
N GLU A 70 -3.46 0.72 13.04
CA GLU A 70 -3.94 -0.42 13.81
C GLU A 70 -4.00 -1.68 12.93
N LYS A 71 -4.66 -1.61 11.77
CA LYS A 71 -4.77 -2.77 10.88
C LYS A 71 -3.42 -3.26 10.35
N VAL A 72 -2.52 -2.35 9.98
CA VAL A 72 -1.17 -2.72 9.51
C VAL A 72 -0.34 -3.31 10.65
N ALA A 73 -0.46 -2.78 11.87
CA ALA A 73 0.19 -3.38 13.04
C ALA A 73 -0.27 -4.82 13.27
N ASP A 74 -1.58 -5.06 13.23
CA ASP A 74 -2.18 -6.38 13.39
C ASP A 74 -1.72 -7.37 12.31
N LEU A 75 -1.74 -6.97 11.03
CA LEU A 75 -1.29 -7.79 9.90
C LEU A 75 0.18 -8.21 10.02
N GLN A 76 1.02 -7.33 10.59
CA GLN A 76 2.45 -7.57 10.78
C GLN A 76 2.77 -8.27 12.12
N GLY A 77 1.76 -8.60 12.93
CA GLY A 77 1.95 -9.18 14.27
C GLY A 77 2.63 -8.23 15.27
N ASN A 78 2.54 -6.92 15.03
CA ASN A 78 3.16 -5.87 15.84
C ASN A 78 2.14 -5.18 16.74
N LYS A 79 2.59 -4.67 17.90
CA LYS A 79 1.73 -3.85 18.78
C LYS A 79 1.46 -2.45 18.23
N TYR A 80 2.37 -1.93 17.42
CA TYR A 80 2.29 -0.60 16.83
C TYR A 80 3.17 -0.51 15.58
N VAL A 81 2.87 0.47 14.73
CA VAL A 81 3.72 0.88 13.60
C VAL A 81 4.22 2.31 13.82
N CYS A 82 5.45 2.58 13.38
CA CYS A 82 6.01 3.92 13.49
C CYS A 82 5.33 4.87 12.51
N TYR A 83 4.95 6.07 12.96
CA TYR A 83 4.30 7.10 12.13
C TYR A 83 5.13 7.42 10.88
N ASP A 84 6.43 7.68 11.04
CA ASP A 84 7.30 8.05 9.91
C ASP A 84 7.39 6.92 8.87
N TRP A 85 7.50 5.67 9.32
CA TRP A 85 7.52 4.51 8.44
C TRP A 85 6.20 4.36 7.68
N LEU A 86 5.06 4.40 8.37
CA LEU A 86 3.77 4.19 7.72
C LEU A 86 3.45 5.30 6.72
N MET A 87 3.76 6.56 7.03
CA MET A 87 3.58 7.69 6.11
C MET A 87 4.40 7.49 4.82
N LYS A 88 5.64 7.01 4.95
CA LYS A 88 6.48 6.67 3.79
C LYS A 88 5.90 5.49 3.03
N ALA A 89 5.50 4.42 3.69
CA ALA A 89 4.91 3.24 3.05
C ALA A 89 3.67 3.61 2.22
N LEU A 90 2.73 4.36 2.80
CA LEU A 90 1.53 4.82 2.11
C LEU A 90 1.85 5.69 0.89
N ALA A 91 2.81 6.61 1.01
CA ALA A 91 3.25 7.43 -0.11
C ALA A 91 3.83 6.56 -1.23
N ARG A 92 4.69 5.59 -0.88
CA ARG A 92 5.32 4.66 -1.82
C ARG A 92 4.28 3.78 -2.54
N SER A 93 3.24 3.33 -1.84
CA SER A 93 2.15 2.51 -2.41
C SER A 93 1.38 3.22 -3.52
N ILE A 94 1.27 4.56 -3.49
CA ILE A 94 0.48 5.34 -4.45
C ILE A 94 1.33 6.20 -5.40
N ALA A 95 2.67 6.07 -5.36
CA ALA A 95 3.58 6.97 -6.06
C ALA A 95 3.59 6.77 -7.59
N TYR A 96 3.47 5.53 -8.05
CA TYR A 96 3.75 5.15 -9.45
C TYR A 96 2.51 4.73 -10.24
N CYS A 97 1.31 5.08 -9.76
CA CYS A 97 0.06 4.76 -10.41
C CYS A 97 -0.92 5.94 -10.39
N THR A 98 -1.84 5.93 -11.33
CA THR A 98 -3.08 6.70 -11.28
C THR A 98 -4.05 6.06 -10.27
N PHE A 99 -5.08 6.80 -9.85
CA PHE A 99 -6.09 6.24 -8.95
C PHE A 99 -6.82 5.04 -9.59
N SER A 100 -7.14 5.12 -10.88
CA SER A 100 -7.79 4.03 -11.62
C SER A 100 -6.93 2.76 -11.62
N GLU A 101 -5.63 2.88 -11.90
CA GLU A 101 -4.70 1.74 -11.83
C GLU A 101 -4.59 1.19 -10.42
N PHE A 102 -4.51 2.07 -9.40
CA PHE A 102 -4.47 1.65 -8.01
C PHE A 102 -5.71 0.85 -7.61
N GLN A 103 -6.89 1.37 -7.94
CA GLN A 103 -8.15 0.69 -7.68
C GLN A 103 -8.21 -0.68 -8.37
N ALA A 104 -7.82 -0.76 -9.65
CA ALA A 104 -7.80 -2.01 -10.39
C ALA A 104 -6.84 -3.05 -9.76
N MET A 105 -5.68 -2.61 -9.24
CA MET A 105 -4.74 -3.49 -8.53
C MET A 105 -5.36 -4.06 -7.23
N ILE A 106 -6.06 -3.22 -6.46
CA ILE A 106 -6.74 -3.65 -5.23
C ILE A 106 -7.87 -4.65 -5.56
N GLU A 107 -8.71 -4.35 -6.55
CA GLU A 107 -9.81 -5.21 -6.99
C GLU A 107 -9.32 -6.57 -7.50
N LEU A 108 -8.21 -6.58 -8.25
CA LEU A 108 -7.56 -7.81 -8.69
C LEU A 108 -7.04 -8.63 -7.51
N SER A 109 -6.36 -7.99 -6.56
CA SER A 109 -5.83 -8.66 -5.35
C SER A 109 -6.95 -9.31 -4.54
N ILE A 110 -8.04 -8.60 -4.31
CA ILE A 110 -9.24 -9.13 -3.63
C ILE A 110 -9.79 -10.34 -4.38
N SER A 111 -9.95 -10.23 -5.70
CA SER A 111 -10.50 -11.30 -6.54
C SER A 111 -9.64 -12.57 -6.50
N ILE A 112 -8.32 -12.41 -6.56
CA ILE A 112 -7.34 -13.51 -6.45
C ILE A 112 -7.45 -14.16 -5.07
N GLN A 113 -7.42 -13.38 -3.99
CA GLN A 113 -7.51 -13.90 -2.63
C GLN A 113 -8.83 -14.66 -2.38
N GLN A 114 -9.94 -14.17 -2.91
CA GLN A 114 -11.23 -14.86 -2.83
C GLN A 114 -11.24 -16.19 -3.58
N ALA A 115 -10.68 -16.22 -4.79
CA ALA A 115 -10.57 -17.44 -5.58
C ALA A 115 -9.64 -18.48 -4.92
N MET A 116 -8.52 -18.03 -4.35
CA MET A 116 -7.60 -18.88 -3.56
C MET A 116 -8.32 -19.53 -2.37
N ARG A 117 -9.05 -18.74 -1.57
CA ARG A 117 -9.86 -19.26 -0.47
C ARG A 117 -10.91 -20.27 -0.93
N LYS A 118 -11.56 -20.02 -2.05
CA LYS A 118 -12.56 -20.93 -2.63
C LYS A 118 -11.95 -22.27 -3.06
N LYS A 119 -10.73 -22.25 -3.60
CA LYS A 119 -9.99 -23.47 -3.97
C LYS A 119 -9.24 -24.12 -2.80
N GLY A 120 -9.14 -23.45 -1.65
CA GLY A 120 -8.40 -23.95 -0.49
C GLY A 120 -6.89 -24.00 -0.72
N VAL A 121 -6.36 -23.04 -1.47
CA VAL A 121 -4.92 -22.92 -1.77
C VAL A 121 -4.35 -21.65 -1.15
N ASP A 122 -3.14 -21.75 -0.64
CA ASP A 122 -2.41 -20.62 -0.05
C ASP A 122 -1.36 -20.03 -1.00
N THR A 123 -1.08 -20.72 -2.12
CA THR A 123 -0.11 -20.32 -3.14
C THR A 123 -0.62 -20.67 -4.53
N ILE A 124 -0.30 -19.81 -5.51
CA ILE A 124 -0.55 -20.05 -6.94
C ILE A 124 0.74 -19.77 -7.72
N HIS A 125 0.93 -20.46 -8.83
CA HIS A 125 2.04 -20.23 -9.76
C HIS A 125 1.59 -19.42 -10.99
N SER A 126 0.29 -19.42 -11.27
CA SER A 126 -0.31 -18.54 -12.27
C SER A 126 -1.78 -18.23 -11.95
N ILE A 127 -2.37 -17.25 -12.64
CA ILE A 127 -3.79 -16.89 -12.44
C ILE A 127 -4.70 -18.04 -12.94
N GLU A 128 -4.24 -18.80 -13.93
CA GLU A 128 -4.94 -19.97 -14.46
C GLU A 128 -5.16 -21.06 -13.41
N ASP A 129 -4.32 -21.13 -12.37
CA ASP A 129 -4.52 -22.04 -11.22
C ASP A 129 -5.85 -21.76 -10.48
N LEU A 130 -6.45 -20.59 -10.69
CA LEU A 130 -7.69 -20.14 -10.05
C LEU A 130 -8.93 -20.20 -10.94
N LEU A 131 -8.77 -20.49 -12.23
CA LEU A 131 -9.88 -20.73 -13.18
C LEU A 131 -10.50 -22.13 -12.97
#